data_AF-A0A660R0B4-F1
#
_entry.id   AF-A0A660R0B4-F1
#
_cell.length_a   1.000
_cell.length_b   1.000
_cell.length_c   1.000
_cell.angle_alpha   90.00
_cell.angle_beta   90.00
_cell.angle_gamma   90.00
#
_symmetry.space_group_name_H-M   'P 1'
#
loop_
_entity.id
_entity.type
_entity.pdbx_description
1 polymer ?
#
loop_
_entity_poly.entity_id
_entity_poly.type
_entity_poly.pdbx_seq_one_letter_code
_entity_poly.pdbx_strand_id
1 'polypeptide(L)' 'MTVRSRYIFCDIDGTLLGAPGAGSSAFGDAFAEVFGVPVDMRHINFAGATDIRVLEQLMREQE' A
#
# COMPACT_ATOMS: atom_id res chain seq x y z
N MET A 1 12.01 39.78 -9.35
CA MET A 1 10.81 39.41 -8.57
C MET A 1 10.82 37.91 -8.39
N THR A 2 11.09 37.40 -7.20
CA THR A 2 11.00 35.96 -6.90
C THR A 2 9.54 35.63 -6.61
N VAL A 3 8.90 34.87 -7.49
CA VAL A 3 7.55 34.35 -7.25
C VAL A 3 7.68 33.29 -6.15
N ARG A 4 7.08 33.55 -4.99
CA ARG A 4 7.09 32.62 -3.86
C ARG A 4 6.16 31.46 -4.19
N SER A 5 6.71 30.36 -4.68
CA SER A 5 5.94 29.16 -5.01
C SER A 5 5.43 28.50 -3.72
N ARG A 6 4.17 28.09 -3.71
CA ARG A 6 3.54 27.29 -2.64
C ARG A 6 3.14 25.95 -3.23
N TYR A 7 3.50 24.88 -2.52
CA TYR A 7 3.24 23.51 -2.93
C TYR A 7 2.40 22.82 -1.86
N ILE A 8 1.46 21.98 -2.31
CA ILE A 8 0.65 21.11 -1.47
C ILE A 8 0.77 19.71 -2.07
N PHE A 9 1.19 18.75 -1.25
CA PHE A 9 1.20 17.34 -1.60
C PHE A 9 0.10 16.68 -0.78
N CYS A 10 -0.83 16.04 -1.47
CA CYS A 10 -1.93 15.30 -0.85
C CYS A 10 -1.68 13.82 -1.07
N ASP A 11 -1.75 13.07 0.02
CA ASP A 11 -1.91 11.62 -0.02
C ASP A 11 -3.29 11.25 -0.62
N ILE A 12 -3.47 10.02 -1.10
CA ILE A 12 -4.69 9.57 -1.77
C ILE A 12 -5.60 8.86 -0.77
N ASP A 13 -5.20 7.68 -0.31
CA ASP A 13 -6.03 6.78 0.47
C ASP A 13 -6.21 7.27 1.90
N GLY A 14 -7.47 7.42 2.33
CA GLY A 14 -7.78 7.98 3.65
C GLY A 14 -7.57 9.50 3.76
N THR A 15 -7.03 10.15 2.72
CA THR A 15 -6.86 11.61 2.64
C THR A 15 -7.83 12.25 1.64
N LEU A 16 -7.74 11.87 0.36
CA LEU A 16 -8.61 12.37 -0.71
C LEU A 16 -9.78 11.42 -1.00
N LEU A 17 -9.59 10.12 -0.79
CA LEU A 17 -10.59 9.09 -1.09
C LEU A 17 -10.64 8.01 -0.01
N GLY A 18 -11.85 7.57 0.33
CA GLY A 18 -12.07 6.45 1.25
C GLY A 18 -12.34 5.15 0.48
N ALA A 19 -11.36 4.25 0.47
CA ALA A 19 -11.50 2.90 -0.10
C ALA A 19 -11.07 1.82 0.94
N PRO A 20 -11.81 1.68 2.05
CA PRO A 20 -11.41 0.80 3.14
C PRO A 20 -11.26 -0.65 2.66
N GLY A 21 -10.06 -1.20 2.83
CA GLY A 21 -9.75 -2.61 2.55
C GLY A 21 -9.57 -2.98 1.06
N ALA A 22 -9.86 -2.08 0.13
CA ALA A 22 -9.74 -2.38 -1.31
C ALA A 22 -8.28 -2.64 -1.72
N GLY A 23 -7.36 -1.77 -1.27
CA GLY A 23 -5.93 -1.95 -1.52
C GLY A 23 -5.37 -3.24 -0.91
N SER A 24 -5.73 -3.54 0.34
CA SER A 24 -5.28 -4.77 1.01
C SER A 24 -5.81 -6.05 0.34
N SER A 25 -7.08 -6.05 -0.09
CA SER A 25 -7.67 -7.19 -0.79
C SER A 25 -6.98 -7.42 -2.13
N ALA A 26 -6.87 -6.37 -2.95
CA ALA A 26 -6.27 -6.46 -4.28
C ALA A 26 -4.80 -6.91 -4.20
N PHE A 27 -4.05 -6.45 -3.20
CA PHE A 27 -2.67 -6.85 -3.02
C PHE A 27 -2.56 -8.34 -2.63
N GLY A 28 -3.41 -8.81 -1.71
CA GLY A 28 -3.44 -10.22 -1.32
C GLY A 28 -3.81 -11.15 -2.48
N ASP A 29 -4.79 -10.75 -3.29
CA ASP A 29 -5.20 -11.49 -4.49
C ASP A 29 -4.05 -11.56 -5.50
N ALA A 30 -3.39 -10.44 -5.78
CA ALA A 30 -2.24 -10.38 -6.69
C ALA A 30 -1.04 -11.19 -6.19
N PHE A 31 -0.76 -11.17 -4.88
CA PHE A 31 0.30 -11.97 -4.28
C PHE A 31 0.02 -13.47 -4.47
N ALA A 32 -1.21 -13.90 -4.19
CA ALA A 32 -1.63 -15.29 -4.37
C ALA A 32 -1.57 -15.72 -5.85
N GLU A 33 -1.95 -14.84 -6.78
CA GLU A 33 -1.86 -15.08 -8.22
C GLU A 33 -0.41 -15.28 -8.68
N VAL A 34 0.51 -14.42 -8.22
CA VAL A 34 1.91 -14.41 -8.68
C VAL A 34 2.75 -15.51 -8.02
N PHE A 35 2.60 -15.71 -6.71
CA PHE A 35 3.45 -16.62 -5.93
C PHE A 35 2.79 -17.96 -5.62
N GLY A 36 1.48 -18.11 -5.87
CA GLY A 36 0.74 -19.32 -5.56
C GLY A 36 0.53 -19.55 -4.05
N VAL A 37 0.79 -18.53 -3.23
CA VAL A 37 0.70 -18.60 -1.76
C VAL A 37 -0.31 -17.56 -1.27
N PRO A 38 -1.41 -17.97 -0.62
CA PRO A 38 -2.32 -17.04 0.03
C PRO A 38 -1.64 -16.42 1.26
N VAL A 39 -1.85 -15.12 1.46
CA VAL A 39 -1.29 -14.35 2.57
C VAL A 39 -2.39 -13.69 3.39
N ASP A 40 -2.18 -13.57 4.71
CA ASP A 40 -3.06 -12.78 5.57
C ASP A 40 -2.70 -11.31 5.45
N MET A 41 -3.66 -10.48 5.05
CA MET A 41 -3.44 -9.05 4.85
C MET A 41 -3.88 -8.20 6.06
N ARG A 42 -4.49 -8.80 7.08
CA ARG A 42 -5.13 -8.06 8.18
C ARG A 42 -4.16 -7.35 9.11
N HIS A 43 -2.93 -7.85 9.23
CA HIS A 43 -1.87 -7.25 10.05
C HIS A 43 -1.01 -6.25 9.28
N ILE A 44 -1.18 -6.15 7.95
CA ILE A 44 -0.42 -5.24 7.11
C ILE A 44 -1.00 -3.82 7.18
N ASN A 45 -0.17 -2.88 7.62
CA ASN A 45 -0.53 -1.47 7.58
C ASN A 45 -0.08 -0.85 6.25
N PHE A 46 -1.06 -0.54 5.40
CA PHE A 46 -0.86 0.12 4.10
C PHE A 46 -0.66 1.64 4.21
N ALA A 47 -1.09 2.27 5.31
CA ALA A 47 -1.02 3.72 5.45
C ALA A 47 0.44 4.21 5.42
N GLY A 48 0.79 4.99 4.41
CA GLY A 48 2.14 5.50 4.20
C GLY A 48 3.20 4.42 3.90
N ALA A 49 2.77 3.20 3.57
CA ALA A 49 3.65 2.14 3.09
C ALA A 49 3.78 2.23 1.56
N THR A 50 4.97 1.93 1.04
CA THR A 50 5.11 1.66 -0.39
C THR A 50 4.80 0.18 -0.65
N ASP A 51 4.29 -0.12 -1.85
CA ASP A 51 3.97 -1.49 -2.26
C ASP A 51 5.17 -2.44 -2.15
N ILE A 52 6.37 -1.93 -2.49
CA ILE A 52 7.62 -2.70 -2.37
C ILE A 52 7.89 -3.07 -0.91
N ARG A 53 7.66 -2.16 0.04
CA ARG A 53 7.86 -2.44 1.47
C ARG A 53 6.87 -3.49 1.98
N VAL A 54 5.61 -3.43 1.51
CA VAL A 54 4.60 -4.44 1.83
C VAL A 54 5.01 -5.81 1.28
N LEU A 55 5.46 -5.87 0.03
CA LEU A 55 5.95 -7.09 -0.59
C LEU A 55 7.14 -7.69 0.19
N GLU A 56 8.14 -6.87 0.51
CA GLU A 56 9.32 -7.31 1.27
C GLU A 56 8.96 -7.87 2.64
N GLN A 57 8.01 -7.25 3.33
CA GLN A 57 7.51 -7.76 4.60
C GLN A 57 6.88 -9.15 4.44
N LEU A 58 5.95 -9.28 3.49
CA LEU A 58 5.26 -10.55 3.25
C LEU A 58 6.23 -11.67 2.83
N MET A 59 7.26 -11.36 2.04
CA MET A 59 8.29 -12.32 1.65
C MET A 59 9.09 -12.85 2.82
N ARG A 60 9.46 -11.98 3.78
CA ARG A 60 10.16 -12.42 5.01
C ARG A 60 9.30 -13.31 5.90
N GLU A 61 7.98 -13.16 5.84
CA GLU A 61 7.05 -14.02 6.58
C GLU A 61 6.90 -15.42 5.97
N GLN A 62 7.43 -15.66 4.76
CA GLN A 62 7.42 -16.98 4.09
C GLN A 62 8.70 -17.81 4.32
N GLU A 63 9.72 -17.26 4.99
CA GLU A 63 10.95 -17.99 5.36
C GLU A 63 10.76 -18.86 6.61
#